data_AF-A0A1H3MSI2-F1
#
_entry.id   AF-A0A1H3MSI2-F1
#
_cell.length_a   1.000
_cell.length_b   1.000
_cell.length_c   1.000
_cell.angle_alpha   90.00
_cell.angle_beta   90.00
_cell.angle_gamma   90.00
#
_symmetry.space_group_name_H-M   'P 1'
#
loop_
_entity.id
_entity.type
_entity.pdbx_description
1 polymer ?
#
loop_
_entity_poly.entity_id
_entity_poly.type
_entity_poly.pdbx_seq_one_letter_code
_entity_poly.pdbx_strand_id
1 'polypeptide(L)' 'MNVLVILIPVSLLMGLAGLATFVWTIRSGQYDDPAGDQARALSPEHDDAPCPPGTRS' A
#
# COMPACT_ATOMS: atom_id res chain seq x y z
N MET A 1 2.62 34.67 24.37
CA MET A 1 2.43 34.71 22.90
C MET A 1 3.64 34.34 22.05
N ASN A 2 4.78 33.91 22.62
CA ASN A 2 5.97 33.55 21.82
C ASN A 2 5.89 32.14 21.19
N VAL A 3 5.20 31.20 21.84
CA VAL A 3 5.14 29.80 21.41
C VAL A 3 4.45 29.60 20.06
N LEU A 4 3.45 30.44 19.75
CA LEU A 4 2.74 30.38 18.46
C LEU A 4 3.68 30.64 17.28
N VAL A 5 4.72 31.47 17.46
CA VAL A 5 5.72 31.76 16.42
C VAL A 5 6.52 30.50 16.04
N ILE A 6 6.64 29.53 16.93
CA ILE A 6 7.30 28.25 16.67
C ILE A 6 6.28 27.20 16.22
N LEU A 7 5.12 27.13 16.87
CA LEU A 7 4.11 26.09 16.58
C LEU A 7 3.48 26.24 15.21
N ILE A 8 3.27 27.46 14.72
CA ILE A 8 2.71 27.70 13.38
C ILE A 8 3.63 27.14 12.27
N PRO A 9 4.92 27.52 12.18
CA PRO A 9 5.79 26.98 11.14
C PRO A 9 6.06 25.49 11.32
N VAL A 10 6.17 24.98 12.55
CA VAL A 10 6.34 23.54 12.81
C VAL A 10 5.13 22.75 12.31
N SER A 11 3.91 23.21 12.59
CA SER A 11 2.68 22.55 12.13
C SER A 11 2.55 22.59 10.61
N LEU A 12 2.90 23.72 9.98
CA LEU A 12 2.93 23.85 8.52
C LEU A 12 3.94 22.89 7.90
N LEU A 13 5.15 22.78 8.46
CA LEU A 13 6.18 21.86 7.99
C LEU A 13 5.74 20.40 8.16
N MET A 14 5.14 20.03 9.29
CA MET A 14 4.57 18.69 9.49
C MET A 14 3.46 18.38 8.48
N GLY A 15 2.57 19.34 8.21
CA GLY A 15 1.52 19.18 7.21
C GLY A 15 2.10 19.01 5.80
N LEU A 16 3.10 19.81 5.44
CA LEU A 16 3.76 19.72 4.14
C LEU A 16 4.51 18.39 3.98
N ALA A 17 5.21 17.95 5.03
CA ALA A 17 5.93 16.68 5.04
C ALA A 17 4.98 15.49 4.90
N GLY A 18 3.84 15.52 5.59
CA GLY A 18 2.78 14.51 5.44
C GLY A 18 2.23 14.48 4.02
N LEU A 19 1.93 15.63 3.43
CA LEU A 19 1.44 15.73 2.06
C LEU A 19 2.47 15.24 1.04
N ALA A 20 3.74 15.64 1.19
CA ALA A 20 4.83 15.20 0.33
C ALA A 20 5.02 13.68 0.40
N THR A 21 4.96 13.11 1.61
CA THR A 21 5.04 11.67 1.82
C THR A 21 3.87 10.96 1.15
N PHE A 22 2.64 11.46 1.34
CA PHE A 22 1.43 10.91 0.72
C PHE A 22 1.52 10.91 -0.81
N VAL A 23 1.91 12.02 -1.42
CA VAL A 23 2.10 12.13 -2.87
C VAL A 23 3.20 11.19 -3.36
N TRP A 24 4.30 11.07 -2.60
CA TRP A 24 5.37 10.11 -2.91
C TRP A 24 4.86 8.66 -2.86
N THR A 25 4.03 8.28 -1.89
CA THR A 25 3.46 6.92 -1.81
C THR A 25 2.63 6.57 -3.04
N ILE A 26 1.78 7.49 -3.52
CA ILE A 26 0.96 7.28 -4.72
C ILE A 26 1.85 7.17 -5.96
N ARG A 27 2.83 8.07 -6.11
CA ARG A 27 3.75 8.08 -7.25
C ARG A 27 4.73 6.91 -7.27
N SER A 28 4.97 6.27 -6.13
CA SER A 28 5.94 5.16 -6.01
C SER A 28 5.50 3.88 -6.74
N GLY A 29 4.33 3.86 -7.39
CA GLY A 29 3.88 2.71 -8.18
C GLY A 29 3.51 1.49 -7.32
N GLN A 30 3.55 1.59 -6.00
CA GLN A 30 3.12 0.54 -5.07
C GLN A 30 1.61 0.21 -5.19
N TYR A 31 0.85 1.06 -5.87
CA TYR A 31 -0.58 0.86 -6.15
C TYR A 31 -0.89 0.40 -7.59
N ASP A 32 0.12 0.06 -8.40
CA ASP A 32 -0.10 -0.51 -9.74
C ASP A 32 -0.43 -2.01 -9.69
N ASP A 33 -0.12 -2.71 -8.59
CA ASP A 33 -0.43 -4.13 -8.38
C ASP A 33 -1.31 -4.55 -7.15
N PRO A 34 -2.14 -3.69 -6.51
CA PRO A 34 -3.16 -4.16 -5.57
C PRO A 34 -4.27 -4.98 -6.24
N ALA A 35 -4.50 -4.76 -7.53
CA ALA A 35 -5.55 -5.42 -8.30
C ALA A 35 -5.15 -6.83 -8.74
N GLY A 36 -3.87 -7.11 -8.97
CA GLY A 36 -3.37 -8.44 -9.34
C GLY A 36 -3.55 -9.46 -8.21
N ASP A 37 -3.31 -9.05 -6.96
CA ASP A 37 -3.45 -9.92 -5.79
C ASP A 37 -4.93 -10.23 -5.46
N GLN A 38 -5.83 -9.25 -5.64
CA GLN A 38 -7.28 -9.48 -5.47
C GLN A 38 -7.91 -10.25 -6.63
N ALA A 39 -7.44 -10.04 -7.86
CA ALA A 39 -7.88 -10.82 -9.01
C ALA A 39 -7.48 -12.30 -8.86
N ARG A 40 -6.34 -12.58 -8.22
CA ARG A 40 -5.90 -13.96 -7.95
C ARG A 40 -6.64 -14.62 -6.79
N ALA A 41 -6.98 -13.85 -5.75
CA ALA A 41 -7.74 -14.35 -4.59
C ALA A 41 -9.22 -14.65 -4.90
N LEU A 42 -9.77 -14.07 -5.97
CA LEU A 42 -11.17 -14.27 -6.43
C LEU A 42 -11.26 -15.06 -7.74
N SER A 43 -10.14 -15.51 -8.32
CA SER A 43 -10.20 -16.25 -9.57
C SER A 43 -10.65 -17.69 -9.32
N PRO A 44 -11.77 -18.12 -9.91
CA PRO A 44 -12.29 -19.49 -9.76
C PRO A 44 -11.36 -20.55 -10.36
N GLU A 45 -10.36 -20.16 -11.16
CA GLU A 45 -9.40 -21.08 -11.80
C GLU A 45 -8.36 -21.69 -10.84
N HIS A 46 -8.24 -21.17 -9.62
CA HIS A 46 -7.34 -21.69 -8.58
C HIS A 46 -8.07 -22.51 -7.51
N ASP A 47 -9.39 -22.67 -7.62
CA ASP A 47 -10.21 -23.49 -6.71
C ASP A 47 -10.32 -24.96 -7.20
N ASP A 48 -9.83 -25.24 -8.40
CA ASP A 48 -9.97 -26.56 -9.04
C ASP A 48 -8.73 -27.44 -8.85
N ALA A 49 -8.76 -28.12 -7.70
CA ALA A 49 -8.24 -29.46 -7.40
C ALA A 49 -7.06 -29.54 -6.42
N PRO A 50 -7.20 -30.33 -5.32
CA PRO A 50 -6.06 -30.74 -4.53
C PRO A 50 -5.10 -31.58 -5.40
N CYS A 51 -3.79 -31.41 -5.19
CA CYS A 51 -2.77 -32.28 -5.76
C CYS A 51 -3.12 -33.74 -5.44
N PRO A 52 -3.29 -34.63 -6.45
CA PRO A 52 -3.67 -36.01 -6.19
C PRO A 52 -2.54 -36.73 -5.44
N PRO A 53 -2.85 -37.52 -4.39
CA PRO A 53 -1.83 -38.17 -3.61
C PRO A 53 -1.29 -39.37 -4.40
N GLY A 54 -0.06 -39.26 -4.88
CA GLY A 54 0.79 -40.40 -5.20
C GLY A 54 1.19 -40.56 -6.66
N THR A 55 2.37 -40.04 -7.00
CA THR A 55 3.25 -40.61 -8.03
C THR A 55 4.72 -40.30 -7.66
N ARG A 56 5.21 -40.95 -6.60
CA ARG A 56 6.66 -41.17 -6.45
C ARG A 56 6.90 -42.66 -6.67
N SER A 57 7.28 -42.99 -7.91
CA SER A 57 7.95 -44.25 -8.28
C SER A 57 9.36 -44.28 -7.73
#